data_AF-A0A7C6ZDU8-F1
#
_entry.id   AF-A0A7C6ZDU8-F1
#
_cell.length_a   1.000
_cell.length_b   1.000
_cell.length_c   1.000
_cell.angle_alpha   90.00
_cell.angle_beta   90.00
_cell.angle_gamma   90.00
#
_symmetry.space_group_name_H-M   'P 1'
#
loop_
_entity.id
_entity.type
_entity.pdbx_description
1 polymer ?
#
loop_
_entity_poly.entity_id
_entity_poly.type
_entity_poly.pdbx_seq_one_letter_code
_entity_poly.pdbx_strand_id
1 'polypeptide(L)'
;MEEILDRAIKQVTQLTQDYRELYERATRATERELLGKILRQKKFEMDALELLKSGRVPERFITFGTVTDDSVNLREGPSTTSPVVLTLQQDTGCILMDRKGNWVNIQLYDGKQGWVFKDYVRANE
;
A
#
# COMPACT_ATOMS: atom_id res chain seq x y z
N MET A 1 -23.79 -0.28 -2.14
CA MET A 1 -22.35 -0.16 -2.43
C MET A 1 -21.55 -1.04 -1.49
N GLU A 2 -21.79 -0.95 -0.18
CA GLU A 2 -21.14 -1.76 0.85
C GLU A 2 -21.23 -3.28 0.58
N GLU A 3 -22.43 -3.82 0.33
CA GLU A 3 -22.60 -5.25 -0.02
C GLU A 3 -21.80 -5.69 -1.26
N ILE A 4 -21.64 -4.80 -2.24
CA ILE A 4 -20.88 -5.08 -3.47
C ILE A 4 -19.39 -5.17 -3.14
N LEU A 5 -18.88 -4.23 -2.33
CA LEU A 5 -17.49 -4.22 -1.87
C LEU A 5 -17.18 -5.43 -1.01
N ASP A 6 -18.07 -5.81 -0.10
CA ASP A 6 -17.91 -6.99 0.75
C ASP A 6 -17.79 -8.27 -0.06
N ARG A 7 -18.68 -8.44 -1.05
CA ARG A 7 -18.63 -9.58 -1.96
C ARG A 7 -17.33 -9.59 -2.77
N ALA A 8 -16.91 -8.43 -3.29
CA ALA A 8 -15.69 -8.31 -4.08
C ALA A 8 -14.44 -8.65 -3.24
N ILE A 9 -14.32 -8.08 -2.03
CA ILE A 9 -13.22 -8.38 -1.10
C ILE A 9 -13.18 -9.87 -0.80
N LYS A 10 -14.32 -10.49 -0.44
CA LYS A 10 -14.38 -11.93 -0.16
C LYS A 10 -13.90 -12.77 -1.35
N GLN A 11 -14.30 -12.42 -2.57
CA GLN A 11 -13.87 -13.12 -3.79
C GLN A 11 -12.36 -12.99 -4.01
N VAL A 12 -11.80 -11.79 -3.88
CA VAL A 12 -10.37 -11.55 -4.04
C VAL A 12 -9.57 -12.27 -2.95
N THR A 13 -10.04 -12.26 -1.71
CA THR A 13 -9.39 -12.99 -0.60
C THR A 13 -9.32 -14.49 -0.88
N GLN A 14 -10.43 -15.12 -1.25
CA GLN A 14 -10.46 -16.55 -1.55
C GLN A 14 -9.53 -16.90 -2.70
N LEU A 15 -9.64 -16.17 -3.81
CA LEU A 15 -8.81 -16.42 -4.99
C LEU A 15 -7.32 -16.19 -4.70
N THR A 16 -6.99 -15.24 -3.84
CA THR A 16 -5.60 -15.01 -3.38
C THR A 16 -5.08 -16.21 -2.59
N GLN A 17 -5.90 -16.83 -1.74
CA GLN A 17 -5.52 -18.05 -1.02
C GLN A 17 -5.28 -19.20 -1.99
N ASP A 18 -6.18 -19.42 -2.96
CA ASP A 18 -6.02 -20.47 -3.97
C ASP A 18 -4.70 -20.31 -4.75
N TYR A 19 -4.36 -19.07 -5.15
CA TYR A 19 -3.08 -18.79 -5.82
C TYR A 19 -1.85 -18.97 -4.91
N ARG A 20 -1.97 -18.74 -3.59
CA ARG A 20 -0.89 -19.03 -2.63
C ARG A 20 -0.65 -20.53 -2.52
N GLU A 21 -1.71 -21.34 -2.46
CA GLU A 21 -1.57 -22.80 -2.47
C GLU A 21 -0.90 -23.30 -3.75
N LEU A 22 -1.29 -22.75 -4.91
CA LEU A 22 -0.63 -23.05 -6.19
C LEU A 22 0.84 -22.65 -6.17
N TYR A 23 1.18 -21.50 -5.57
CA TYR A 23 2.55 -21.02 -5.45
C TYR A 23 3.42 -21.96 -4.61
N GLU A 24 2.89 -22.42 -3.47
CA GLU A 24 3.59 -23.37 -2.59
C GLU A 24 3.81 -24.73 -3.25
N ARG A 25 2.87 -25.19 -4.09
CA ARG A 25 2.96 -26.45 -4.83
C ARG A 25 3.79 -26.34 -6.12
N ALA A 26 4.04 -25.14 -6.62
CA ALA A 26 4.78 -24.94 -7.85
C ALA A 26 6.23 -25.45 -7.70
N THR A 27 6.65 -26.25 -8.67
CA THR A 27 7.98 -26.89 -8.65
C THR A 27 8.96 -26.21 -9.59
N ARG A 28 8.47 -25.54 -10.64
CA ARG A 28 9.31 -24.82 -11.61
C ARG A 28 9.46 -23.35 -11.24
N ALA A 29 10.63 -22.79 -11.53
CA ALA A 29 10.93 -21.38 -11.29
C ALA A 29 9.95 -20.45 -12.03
N THR A 30 9.66 -20.73 -13.30
CA THR A 30 8.74 -19.92 -14.11
C THR A 30 7.30 -19.97 -13.59
N GLU A 31 6.83 -21.12 -13.10
CA GLU A 31 5.50 -21.24 -12.48
C GLU A 31 5.39 -20.34 -11.24
N ARG A 32 6.40 -20.40 -10.35
CA ARG A 32 6.48 -19.53 -9.17
C ARG A 32 6.55 -18.05 -9.55
N GLU A 33 7.31 -17.69 -10.59
CA GLU A 33 7.41 -16.31 -11.05
C GLU A 33 6.05 -15.77 -11.53
N LEU A 34 5.33 -16.55 -12.34
CA LEU A 34 4.00 -16.18 -12.85
C LEU A 34 2.99 -16.06 -11.71
N LEU A 35 2.94 -17.02 -10.78
CA LEU A 35 2.07 -16.99 -9.62
C LEU A 35 2.40 -15.80 -8.69
N GLY A 36 3.69 -15.49 -8.53
CA GLY A 36 4.12 -14.30 -7.79
C GLY A 36 3.64 -12.99 -8.43
N LYS A 37 3.62 -12.88 -9.76
CA LYS A 37 3.05 -11.72 -10.48
C LYS A 37 1.54 -11.60 -10.22
N ILE A 38 0.82 -12.72 -10.30
CA ILE A 38 -0.63 -12.77 -10.00
C ILE A 38 -0.90 -12.35 -8.57
N LEU A 39 -0.16 -12.88 -7.59
CA LEU A 39 -0.32 -12.53 -6.18
C LEU A 39 -0.07 -11.05 -5.90
N ARG A 40 0.91 -10.43 -6.57
CA ARG A 40 1.13 -8.97 -6.49
C ARG A 40 -0.05 -8.18 -7.05
N GLN A 41 -0.59 -8.58 -8.21
CA GLN A 41 -1.79 -7.96 -8.77
C GLN A 41 -3.01 -8.11 -7.85
N LYS A 42 -3.20 -9.29 -7.25
CA LYS A 42 -4.30 -9.56 -6.32
C LYS A 42 -4.16 -8.76 -5.02
N LYS A 43 -2.93 -8.57 -4.54
CA LYS A 43 -2.67 -7.67 -3.40
C LYS A 43 -3.07 -6.24 -3.73
N PHE A 44 -2.71 -5.72 -4.90
CA PHE A 44 -3.14 -4.38 -5.33
C PHE A 44 -4.68 -4.26 -5.37
N GLU A 45 -5.36 -5.24 -5.96
CA GLU A 45 -6.82 -5.28 -6.04
C GLU A 45 -7.46 -5.27 -4.64
N MET A 46 -6.92 -6.07 -3.71
CA MET A 46 -7.39 -6.13 -2.32
C MET A 46 -7.18 -4.79 -1.59
N ASP A 47 -5.96 -4.23 -1.64
CA ASP A 47 -5.62 -2.97 -0.98
C ASP A 47 -6.52 -1.80 -1.51
N ALA A 48 -6.83 -1.80 -2.81
CA ALA A 48 -7.74 -0.83 -3.42
C ALA A 48 -9.18 -1.00 -2.95
N LEU A 49 -9.69 -2.23 -2.87
CA LEU A 49 -11.03 -2.50 -2.36
C LEU A 49 -11.17 -2.16 -0.87
N GLU A 50 -10.15 -2.44 -0.07
CA GLU A 50 -10.10 -2.04 1.34
C GLU A 50 -10.11 -0.53 1.51
N LEU A 51 -9.35 0.20 0.69
CA LEU A 51 -9.37 1.66 0.67
C LEU A 51 -10.77 2.19 0.36
N LEU A 52 -11.43 1.66 -0.68
CA LEU A 52 -12.81 2.01 -1.03
C LEU A 52 -13.79 1.72 0.12
N LYS A 53 -13.66 0.54 0.75
CA LYS A 53 -14.52 0.13 1.87
C LYS A 53 -14.30 0.99 3.12
N SER A 54 -13.08 1.45 3.37
CA SER A 54 -12.75 2.26 4.55
C SER A 54 -13.44 3.62 4.56
N GLY A 55 -13.90 4.11 3.40
CA GLY A 55 -14.40 5.47 3.23
C GLY A 55 -13.31 6.55 3.32
N ARG A 56 -12.03 6.16 3.47
CA ARG A 56 -10.88 7.05 3.60
C ARG A 56 -10.14 7.21 2.27
N VAL A 57 -10.87 7.26 1.17
CA VAL A 57 -10.24 7.49 -0.14
C VAL A 57 -9.71 8.93 -0.16
N PRO A 58 -8.41 9.16 -0.42
CA PRO A 58 -7.88 10.52 -0.49
C PRO A 58 -8.43 11.27 -1.71
N GLU A 59 -8.47 12.61 -1.65
CA GLU A 59 -8.87 13.45 -2.79
C GLU A 59 -7.98 13.24 -4.02
N ARG A 60 -6.71 12.89 -3.79
CA ARG A 60 -5.74 12.55 -4.83
C ARG A 60 -5.10 11.20 -4.52
N PHE A 61 -5.03 10.37 -5.55
CA PHE A 61 -4.33 9.09 -5.53
C PHE A 61 -3.28 9.10 -6.63
N ILE A 62 -2.02 8.82 -6.26
CA ILE A 62 -0.94 8.59 -7.23
C ILE A 62 -0.68 7.10 -7.35
N THR A 63 -0.30 6.46 -6.24
CA THR A 63 -0.01 5.02 -6.17
C THR A 63 0.04 4.57 -4.71
N PHE A 64 0.05 3.27 -4.48
CA PHE A 64 0.41 2.72 -3.18
C PHE A 64 1.92 2.77 -2.97
N GLY A 65 2.35 2.72 -1.73
CA GLY A 65 3.76 2.64 -1.39
C GLY A 65 4.01 1.94 -0.08
N THR A 66 5.28 1.79 0.22
CA THR A 66 5.75 1.10 1.41
C THR A 66 6.95 1.84 1.98
N VAL A 67 6.95 2.02 3.29
CA VAL A 67 8.09 2.60 4.02
C VAL A 67 9.26 1.61 3.97
N THR A 68 10.46 2.10 3.64
CA THR A 68 11.63 1.26 3.36
C THR A 68 12.62 1.12 4.51
N ASP A 69 12.42 1.86 5.61
CA ASP A 69 13.34 1.90 6.75
C ASP A 69 12.57 2.00 8.06
N ASP A 70 13.23 1.69 9.17
CA ASP A 70 12.67 1.83 10.50
C ASP A 70 12.82 3.25 11.02
N SER A 71 11.91 3.61 11.93
CA SER A 71 11.91 4.92 12.60
C SER A 71 11.82 6.13 11.66
N VAL A 72 11.09 5.99 10.55
CA VAL A 72 10.88 7.06 9.56
C VAL A 72 9.87 8.08 10.06
N ASN A 73 10.24 9.36 10.07
CA ASN A 73 9.33 10.42 10.54
C ASN A 73 8.29 10.80 9.49
N LEU A 74 7.01 10.67 9.84
CA LEU A 74 5.90 11.32 9.17
C LEU A 74 5.76 12.74 9.72
N ARG A 75 5.85 13.75 8.87
CA ARG A 75 5.85 15.17 9.28
C ARG A 75 4.61 15.91 8.79
N GLU A 76 4.24 16.99 9.47
CA GLU A 76 3.07 17.80 9.07
C GLU A 76 3.27 18.52 7.73
N GLY A 77 4.52 18.86 7.39
CA GLY A 77 4.87 19.57 6.15
C GLY A 77 6.17 19.08 5.53
N PRO A 78 6.43 19.41 4.25
CA PRO A 78 7.60 18.96 3.48
C PRO A 78 8.88 19.72 3.87
N SER A 79 9.29 19.61 5.13
CA SER A 79 10.51 20.20 5.70
C SER A 79 11.03 19.36 6.86
N THR A 80 12.35 19.34 7.04
CA THR A 80 13.00 18.67 8.18
C THR A 80 12.72 19.37 9.51
N THR A 81 12.27 20.62 9.48
CA THR A 81 11.88 21.42 10.66
C THR A 81 10.39 21.33 10.99
N SER A 82 9.56 20.75 10.11
CA SER A 82 8.14 20.54 10.39
C SER A 82 7.94 19.58 11.56
N PRO A 83 6.91 19.76 12.40
CA PRO A 83 6.57 18.83 13.47
C PRO A 83 6.42 17.39 12.97
N VAL A 84 6.83 16.44 13.81
CA VAL A 84 6.64 15.01 13.56
C VAL A 84 5.25 14.61 14.07
N VAL A 85 4.44 14.06 13.18
CA VAL A 85 3.10 13.52 13.46
C VAL A 85 3.22 12.13 14.09
N LEU A 86 4.08 11.29 13.50
CA LEU A 86 4.25 9.88 13.86
C LEU A 86 5.61 9.38 13.38
N THR A 87 6.11 8.33 14.03
CA THR A 87 7.26 7.56 13.55
C THR A 87 6.78 6.22 12.98
N LEU A 88 7.11 5.96 11.72
CA LEU A 88 6.72 4.78 10.95
C LEU A 88 7.80 3.71 11.03
N GLN A 89 7.38 2.44 10.96
CA GLN A 89 8.28 1.29 10.86
C GLN A 89 8.45 0.86 9.41
N GLN A 90 9.50 0.10 9.13
CA GLN A 90 9.67 -0.54 7.83
C GLN A 90 8.43 -1.36 7.47
N ASP A 91 8.16 -1.46 6.17
CA ASP A 91 7.04 -2.20 5.60
C ASP A 91 5.65 -1.62 5.91
N THR A 92 5.59 -0.45 6.57
CA THR A 92 4.33 0.31 6.72
C THR A 92 3.79 0.67 5.33
N GLY A 93 2.61 0.14 4.99
CA GLY A 93 1.92 0.47 3.75
C GLY A 93 1.28 1.86 3.79
N CYS A 94 1.32 2.57 2.67
CA CYS A 94 0.78 3.91 2.56
C CYS A 94 0.24 4.19 1.15
N ILE A 95 -0.45 5.31 1.01
CA ILE A 95 -1.00 5.81 -0.25
C ILE A 95 -0.32 7.14 -0.55
N LEU A 96 0.32 7.26 -1.70
CA LEU A 96 0.96 8.48 -2.14
C LEU A 96 -0.10 9.41 -2.73
N MET A 97 -0.18 10.63 -2.21
CA MET A 97 -1.16 11.64 -2.60
C MET A 97 -0.52 12.78 -3.38
N ASP A 98 0.73 13.16 -3.05
CA ASP A 98 1.45 14.24 -3.73
C ASP A 98 2.97 14.09 -3.64
N ARG A 99 3.69 14.83 -4.48
CA ARG A 99 5.16 14.94 -4.47
C ARG A 99 5.56 16.41 -4.52
N LYS A 100 6.39 16.85 -3.57
CA LYS A 100 6.92 18.23 -3.50
C LYS A 100 8.40 18.23 -3.18
N GLY A 101 9.23 18.51 -4.19
CA GLY A 101 10.68 18.42 -4.08
C GLY A 101 11.11 17.00 -3.66
N ASN A 102 11.82 16.89 -2.55
CA ASN A 102 12.26 15.60 -2.00
C ASN A 102 11.25 14.97 -1.01
N TRP A 103 10.02 15.48 -0.95
CA TRP A 103 9.01 14.99 -0.04
C TRP A 103 7.85 14.37 -0.79
N VAL A 104 7.26 13.36 -0.16
CA VAL A 104 6.08 12.66 -0.64
C VAL A 104 5.01 12.82 0.42
N ASN A 105 3.86 13.33 0.03
CA ASN A 105 2.69 13.36 0.90
C ASN A 105 2.01 12.00 0.83
N ILE A 106 1.81 11.38 1.99
CA ILE A 106 1.23 10.06 2.11
C ILE A 106 0.04 10.06 3.06
N GLN A 107 -0.87 9.12 2.83
CA GLN A 107 -1.91 8.73 3.76
C GLN A 107 -1.67 7.29 4.23
N LEU A 108 -1.80 7.05 5.54
CA LEU A 108 -1.84 5.72 6.12
C LEU A 108 -3.25 5.13 6.03
N TYR A 109 -3.38 3.81 6.11
CA TYR A 109 -4.70 3.15 6.06
C TYR A 109 -5.64 3.53 7.21
N ASP A 110 -5.10 4.01 8.34
CA ASP A 110 -5.90 4.56 9.45
C ASP A 110 -6.45 5.98 9.17
N GLY A 111 -6.04 6.60 8.06
CA GLY A 111 -6.46 7.93 7.62
C GLY A 111 -5.49 9.06 7.99
N LYS A 112 -4.43 8.80 8.79
CA LYS A 112 -3.44 9.84 9.10
C LYS A 112 -2.65 10.22 7.85
N GLN A 113 -2.35 11.50 7.73
CA GLN A 113 -1.63 12.05 6.59
C GLN A 113 -0.40 12.83 7.03
N GLY A 114 0.57 12.94 6.13
CA GLY A 114 1.76 13.74 6.35
C GLY A 114 2.78 13.58 5.23
N TRP A 115 3.96 14.13 5.45
CA TRP A 115 5.05 14.17 4.50
C TRP A 115 6.21 13.31 4.99
N VAL A 116 6.73 12.48 4.09
CA VAL A 116 7.91 11.65 4.30
C VAL A 116 8.95 11.99 3.24
N PHE A 117 10.23 11.95 3.61
CA PHE A 117 11.30 12.13 2.63
C PHE A 117 11.30 10.97 1.63
N LYS A 118 11.40 11.28 0.33
CA LYS A 118 11.10 10.33 -0.75
C LYS A 118 11.94 9.05 -0.69
N ASP A 119 13.16 9.12 -0.18
CA ASP A 119 14.09 7.97 -0.13
C ASP A 119 13.62 6.89 0.86
N TYR A 120 12.72 7.25 1.78
CA TYR A 120 12.10 6.32 2.73
C TYR A 120 10.79 5.71 2.24
N VAL A 121 10.37 5.98 1.00
CA VAL A 121 9.12 5.46 0.43
C VAL A 121 9.39 4.81 -0.92
N ARG A 122 9.15 3.50 -1.00
CA ARG A 122 9.10 2.79 -2.27
C ARG A 122 7.69 2.85 -2.83
N ALA A 123 7.54 3.46 -3.99
CA ALA A 123 6.30 3.44 -4.75
C ALA A 123 6.07 2.05 -5.35
N ASN A 124 4.84 1.55 -5.26
CA ASN A 124 4.42 0.28 -5.85
C ASN A 124 3.85 0.57 -7.24
N GLU A 125 4.73 0.98 -8.15
CA GLU A 125 4.44 1.23 -9.58
C GLU A 125 4.45 -0.05 -10.42
#